data_AF-A0A2V9HJW6-F1
#
_entry.id   AF-A0A2V9HJW6-F1
#
_cell.length_a   1.000
_cell.length_b   1.000
_cell.length_c   1.000
_cell.angle_alpha   90.00
_cell.angle_beta   90.00
_cell.angle_gamma   90.00
#
_symmetry.space_group_name_H-M   'P 1'
#
loop_
_entity.id
_entity.type
_entity.pdbx_description
1 polymer ?
#
loop_
_entity_poly.entity_id
_entity_poly.type
_entity_poly.pdbx_seq_one_letter_code
_entity_poly.pdbx_strand_id
1 'polypeptide(L)'
;MPVAQTRKEFYPLCYQHHHEMMPDQFDLQNTSDPRQTTAYACREPGCLVRYDTPRGYFLVQGGNEIEEEATPSVTCKHDGTSMYLAEVQPQNTSYRLWRCPQCEASRTNEEGLAVGQS
;
A
#
# COMPACT_ATOMS: atom_id res chain seq x y z
N MET A 1 21.02 -10.35 -21.97
CA MET A 1 20.43 -8.99 -22.03
C MET A 1 19.52 -8.86 -20.81
N PRO A 2 19.70 -7.90 -19.89
CA PRO A 2 18.74 -7.74 -18.80
C PRO A 2 17.47 -7.13 -19.38
N VAL A 3 16.35 -7.85 -19.24
CA VAL A 3 15.03 -7.34 -19.58
C VAL A 3 14.80 -6.14 -18.66
N ALA A 4 14.71 -4.95 -19.23
CA ALA A 4 14.20 -3.80 -18.50
C ALA A 4 12.79 -4.18 -18.04
N GLN A 5 12.63 -4.54 -16.77
CA GLN A 5 11.32 -4.63 -16.16
C GLN A 5 10.76 -3.23 -16.24
N THR A 6 9.89 -2.99 -17.21
CA THR A 6 8.95 -1.88 -17.17
C THR A 6 8.27 -2.00 -15.82
N ARG A 7 8.62 -1.10 -14.89
CA ARG A 7 7.92 -0.99 -13.61
C ARG A 7 6.43 -1.00 -13.97
N LYS A 8 5.70 -2.03 -13.53
CA LYS A 8 4.27 -2.09 -13.78
C LYS A 8 3.72 -0.90 -13.00
N GLU A 9 3.21 0.10 -13.70
CA GLU A 9 2.64 1.27 -13.05
C GLU A 9 1.38 0.78 -12.33
N PHE A 10 1.42 0.83 -11.00
CA PHE A 10 0.28 0.52 -10.15
C PHE A 10 -0.12 1.78 -9.39
N TYR A 11 -1.41 1.85 -9.09
CA TYR A 11 -2.07 3.02 -8.54
C TYR A 11 -2.75 2.60 -7.23
N PRO A 12 -2.03 2.67 -6.09
CA PRO A 12 -2.57 2.26 -4.81
C PRO A 12 -3.70 3.22 -4.38
N LEU A 13 -4.77 2.69 -3.80
CA LEU A 13 -5.81 3.49 -3.15
C LEU A 13 -5.43 3.79 -1.70
N CYS A 14 -5.79 4.95 -1.19
CA CYS A 14 -5.69 5.25 0.24
C CYS A 14 -6.64 4.33 1.02
N TYR A 15 -6.18 3.64 2.07
CA TYR A 15 -7.06 2.71 2.81
C TYR A 15 -8.11 3.42 3.69
N GLN A 16 -7.94 4.72 3.94
CA GLN A 16 -8.90 5.55 4.68
C GLN A 16 -9.91 6.22 3.75
N HIS A 17 -9.43 6.88 2.68
CA HIS A 17 -10.26 7.70 1.80
C HIS A 17 -10.65 7.01 0.49
N HIS A 18 -10.01 5.89 0.16
CA HIS A 18 -10.25 5.11 -1.05
C HIS A 18 -10.02 5.86 -2.39
N HIS A 19 -9.37 7.02 -2.34
CA HIS A 19 -8.91 7.74 -3.52
C HIS A 19 -7.55 7.22 -3.99
N GLU A 20 -7.33 7.29 -5.30
CA GLU A 20 -6.04 6.98 -5.91
C GLU A 20 -4.94 7.85 -5.31
N MET A 21 -3.84 7.21 -4.92
CA MET A 21 -2.67 7.86 -4.39
C MET A 21 -1.70 8.17 -5.53
N MET A 22 -1.07 9.33 -5.46
CA MET A 22 -0.14 9.78 -6.49
C MET A 22 1.30 9.52 -6.06
N PRO A 23 2.21 9.18 -6.99
CA PRO A 23 3.65 9.19 -6.74
C PRO A 23 4.07 10.52 -6.12
N ASP A 24 4.53 10.47 -4.87
CA ASP A 24 5.05 11.65 -4.19
C ASP A 24 6.53 11.76 -4.52
N GLN A 25 6.86 12.59 -5.51
CA GLN A 25 8.24 12.95 -5.82
C GLN A 25 8.79 14.00 -4.83
N PHE A 26 7.98 14.45 -3.86
CA PHE A 26 8.39 15.42 -2.85
C PHE A 26 9.38 14.78 -1.86
N ASP A 27 10.66 14.99 -2.15
CA ASP A 27 11.73 15.17 -1.18
C ASP A 27 11.80 14.15 -0.03
N LEU A 28 12.17 12.91 -0.34
CA LEU A 28 13.00 12.10 0.57
C LEU A 28 14.48 12.55 0.48
N GLN A 29 14.75 13.86 0.37
CA GLN A 29 16.11 14.43 0.38
C GLN A 29 16.84 14.24 1.72
N ASN A 30 16.16 13.73 2.77
CA ASN A 30 16.74 13.58 4.11
C ASN A 30 16.91 12.12 4.58
N THR A 31 16.97 11.16 3.65
CA THR A 31 17.41 9.80 4.00
C THR A 31 18.51 9.39 3.04
N SER A 32 19.74 9.27 3.54
CA SER A 32 20.94 8.79 2.83
C SER A 32 20.85 7.31 2.40
N ASP A 33 19.66 6.81 2.10
CA ASP A 33 19.42 5.44 1.65
C ASP A 33 19.22 5.42 0.12
N PRO A 34 20.13 4.77 -0.63
CA PRO A 34 20.07 4.67 -2.09
C PRO A 34 18.91 3.79 -2.62
N ARG A 35 18.04 3.24 -1.76
CA ARG A 35 16.84 2.49 -2.15
C ARG A 35 15.60 3.38 -2.22
N GLN A 36 15.70 4.57 -2.83
CA GLN A 36 14.54 5.44 -3.04
C GLN A 36 13.53 4.77 -3.98
N THR A 37 12.66 3.94 -3.44
CA THR A 37 11.45 3.47 -4.10
C THR A 37 10.42 4.60 -4.08
N THR A 38 9.75 4.81 -5.21
CA THR A 38 8.63 5.76 -5.30
C THR A 38 7.60 5.47 -4.22
N ALA A 39 7.42 6.40 -3.29
CA ALA A 39 6.30 6.38 -2.35
C ALA A 39 5.09 7.06 -3.01
N TYR A 40 3.91 6.61 -2.62
CA TYR A 40 2.63 7.15 -3.06
C TYR A 40 1.97 7.86 -1.89
N ALA A 41 1.31 8.98 -2.15
CA ALA A 41 0.61 9.78 -1.14
C ALA A 41 -0.86 9.98 -1.48
N CYS A 42 -1.71 9.94 -0.46
CA CYS A 42 -3.10 10.35 -0.61
C CYS A 42 -3.17 11.85 -0.94
N ARG A 43 -4.11 12.23 -1.82
CA ARG A 43 -4.31 13.63 -2.24
C ARG A 43 -5.28 14.39 -1.35
N GLU A 44 -5.93 13.71 -0.41
CA GLU A 44 -6.86 14.33 0.54
C GLU A 44 -6.12 15.28 1.48
N PRO A 45 -6.58 16.54 1.61
CA PRO A 45 -5.95 17.51 2.50
C PRO A 45 -5.86 17.00 3.95
N GLY A 46 -4.66 17.03 4.52
CA GLY A 46 -4.40 16.56 5.89
C GLY A 46 -4.29 15.03 6.03
N CYS A 47 -4.47 14.25 4.96
CA CYS A 47 -4.22 12.81 5.02
C CYS A 47 -2.72 12.52 5.05
N LEU A 48 -2.29 11.78 6.06
CA LEU A 48 -0.89 11.41 6.26
C LEU A 48 -0.53 10.02 5.69
N VAL A 49 -1.50 9.34 5.09
CA VAL A 49 -1.32 7.99 4.54
C VAL A 49 -0.42 8.02 3.32
N ARG A 50 0.62 7.21 3.40
CA ARG A 50 1.55 6.88 2.33
C ARG A 50 1.58 5.38 2.07
N TYR A 51 2.09 5.01 0.90
CA TYR A 51 2.36 3.62 0.53
C TYR A 51 3.69 3.52 -0.21
N ASP A 52 4.52 2.55 0.14
CA ASP A 52 5.62 2.10 -0.71
C ASP A 52 5.72 0.57 -0.69
N THR A 53 6.24 -0.02 -1.76
CA THR A 53 6.27 -1.49 -1.89
C THR A 53 7.05 -2.19 -0.77
N PRO A 54 8.24 -1.72 -0.36
CA PRO A 54 8.95 -2.31 0.78
C PRO A 54 8.18 -2.27 2.10
N ARG A 55 7.53 -1.15 2.44
CA ARG A 55 6.95 -0.91 3.77
C ARG A 55 5.45 -1.20 3.85
N GLY A 56 4.74 -1.19 2.74
CA GLY A 56 3.28 -1.17 2.72
C GLY A 56 2.72 0.21 3.04
N TYR A 57 1.54 0.27 3.67
CA TYR A 57 0.94 1.52 4.11
C TYR A 57 1.59 2.03 5.40
N PHE A 58 1.83 3.33 5.48
CA PHE A 58 2.39 3.98 6.66
C PHE A 58 1.88 5.43 6.78
N LEU A 59 2.01 6.02 7.97
CA LEU A 59 1.69 7.43 8.22
C LEU A 59 2.98 8.24 8.31
N VAL A 60 3.00 9.43 7.68
CA VAL A 60 4.10 10.40 7.85
C VAL A 60 3.68 11.42 8.89
N GLN A 61 4.20 11.31 10.12
CA GLN A 61 3.93 12.28 11.17
C GLN A 61 4.87 13.47 11.13
N GLY A 62 4.35 14.65 11.49
CA GLY A 62 5.08 15.91 11.62
C GLY A 62 5.95 16.02 12.88
N GLY A 63 6.69 14.95 13.23
CA GLY A 63 7.63 14.92 14.34
C GLY A 63 7.11 14.17 15.56
N ASN A 64 7.75 13.02 15.83
CA ASN A 64 7.76 12.24 17.07
C ASN A 64 6.41 11.75 17.59
N GLU A 65 5.93 10.60 17.11
CA GLU A 65 5.48 9.44 17.90
C GLU A 65 4.72 8.52 16.97
N ILE A 66 5.39 7.59 16.28
CA ILE A 66 4.80 6.63 15.34
C ILE A 66 3.63 5.94 16.04
N GLU A 67 2.43 6.50 15.90
CA GLU A 67 1.22 5.88 16.37
C GLU A 67 0.96 4.80 15.33
N GLU A 68 1.23 3.59 15.78
CA GLU A 68 0.97 2.28 15.20
C GLU A 68 -0.55 2.07 14.95
N GLU A 69 -1.27 3.13 14.56
CA GLU A 69 -2.70 3.14 14.35
C GLU A 69 -3.03 2.40 13.04
N ALA A 70 -3.07 1.07 13.18
CA ALA A 70 -3.71 0.08 12.32
C ALA A 70 -3.56 0.32 10.80
N THR A 71 -2.34 0.53 10.34
CA THR A 71 -2.05 0.45 8.90
C THR A 71 -2.29 -0.98 8.42
N PRO A 72 -3.00 -1.20 7.31
CA PRO A 72 -3.24 -2.54 6.80
C PRO A 72 -1.93 -3.28 6.50
N SER A 73 -1.72 -4.42 7.15
CA SER A 73 -0.56 -5.30 6.98
C SER A 73 -0.89 -6.51 6.10
N VAL A 74 -1.36 -6.26 4.88
CA VAL A 74 -1.72 -7.32 3.93
C VAL A 74 -0.51 -7.70 3.09
N THR A 75 -0.02 -8.93 3.25
CA THR A 75 1.12 -9.45 2.49
C THR A 75 0.72 -10.50 1.45
N CYS A 76 1.48 -10.55 0.36
CA CYS A 76 1.35 -11.56 -0.68
C CYS A 76 1.82 -12.93 -0.16
N LYS A 77 1.01 -13.98 -0.38
CA LYS A 77 1.37 -15.36 0.02
C LYS A 77 2.55 -15.93 -0.77
N HIS A 78 2.87 -15.40 -1.94
CA HIS A 78 3.91 -15.92 -2.83
C HIS A 78 5.30 -15.38 -2.50
N ASP A 79 5.40 -14.07 -2.26
CA ASP A 79 6.68 -13.37 -2.16
C ASP A 79 6.82 -12.54 -0.88
N GLY A 80 5.78 -12.49 -0.04
CA GLY A 80 5.76 -11.71 1.21
C GLY A 80 5.65 -10.20 1.02
N THR A 81 5.55 -9.71 -0.22
CA THR A 81 5.48 -8.27 -0.51
C THR A 81 4.20 -7.65 0.05
N SER A 82 4.32 -6.44 0.59
CA SER A 82 3.18 -5.65 1.05
C SER A 82 2.26 -5.29 -0.11
N MET A 83 1.00 -5.71 -0.02
CA MET A 83 0.00 -5.52 -1.06
C MET A 83 -0.65 -4.14 -0.94
N TYR A 84 -1.06 -3.57 -2.06
CA TYR A 84 -1.81 -2.31 -2.09
C TYR A 84 -3.31 -2.57 -2.23
N LEU A 85 -4.12 -1.66 -1.69
CA LEU A 85 -5.56 -1.64 -1.94
C LEU A 85 -5.80 -1.20 -3.38
N ALA A 86 -6.36 -2.09 -4.19
CA ALA A 86 -6.61 -1.87 -5.61
C ALA A 86 -8.07 -1.50 -5.90
N GLU A 87 -9.00 -1.99 -5.09
CA GLU A 87 -10.44 -1.76 -5.30
C GLU A 87 -11.20 -1.80 -3.98
N VAL A 88 -12.24 -0.97 -3.88
CA VAL A 88 -13.28 -1.03 -2.85
C VAL A 88 -14.65 -0.99 -3.53
N GLN A 89 -15.67 -1.56 -2.90
CA GLN A 89 -17.04 -1.50 -3.42
C GLN A 89 -17.90 -0.53 -2.60
N PRO A 90 -18.49 0.51 -3.20
CA PRO A 90 -19.36 1.44 -2.49
C PRO A 90 -20.58 0.77 -1.83
N GLN A 91 -21.10 -0.29 -2.45
CA GLN A 91 -22.28 -1.02 -1.98
C GLN A 91 -21.96 -2.07 -0.91
N ASN A 92 -20.68 -2.42 -0.74
CA ASN A 92 -20.20 -3.32 0.30
C ASN A 92 -18.96 -2.72 0.95
N THR A 93 -19.17 -1.91 1.99
CA THR A 93 -18.12 -1.16 2.69
C THR A 93 -17.03 -2.04 3.31
N SER A 94 -17.30 -3.34 3.48
CA SER A 94 -16.31 -4.30 3.94
C SER A 94 -15.39 -4.77 2.81
N TYR A 95 -15.87 -4.83 1.57
CA TYR A 95 -15.11 -5.39 0.46
C TYR A 95 -13.86 -4.56 0.15
N ARG A 96 -12.72 -5.24 0.16
CA ARG A 96 -11.42 -4.68 -0.18
C ARG A 96 -10.64 -5.69 -1.02
N LEU A 97 -10.25 -5.30 -2.23
CA LEU A 97 -9.35 -6.07 -3.08
C LEU A 97 -7.93 -5.53 -2.94
N TRP A 98 -7.03 -6.40 -2.49
CA TRP A 98 -5.61 -6.12 -2.38
C TRP A 98 -4.87 -6.78 -3.54
N ARG A 99 -3.87 -6.11 -4.12
CA ARG A 99 -3.02 -6.68 -5.19
C ARG A 99 -1.54 -6.60 -4.84
N CYS A 100 -0.79 -7.61 -5.25
CA CYS A 100 0.66 -7.58 -5.16
C CYS A 100 1.22 -6.63 -6.23
N PRO A 101 2.18 -5.76 -5.90
CA PRO A 101 2.85 -4.94 -6.90
C PRO A 101 3.91 -5.70 -7.72
N GLN A 102 4.36 -6.88 -7.25
CA GLN A 102 5.42 -7.68 -7.89
C GLN A 102 4.88 -8.84 -8.75
N CYS A 103 3.78 -9.45 -8.33
CA CYS A 103 3.12 -10.54 -9.04
C CYS A 103 1.63 -10.26 -9.26
N GLU A 104 0.93 -11.18 -9.90
CA GLU A 104 -0.49 -11.00 -10.25
C GLU A 104 -1.45 -11.48 -9.15
N ALA A 105 -0.91 -11.82 -7.98
CA ALA A 105 -1.70 -12.28 -6.84
C ALA A 105 -2.59 -11.16 -6.28
N SER A 106 -3.82 -11.55 -5.91
CA SER A 106 -4.78 -10.71 -5.23
C SER A 106 -5.30 -11.38 -3.96
N ARG A 107 -5.84 -10.59 -3.04
CA ARG A 107 -6.51 -11.06 -1.81
C ARG A 107 -7.74 -10.21 -1.55
N THR A 108 -8.81 -10.82 -1.06
CA THR A 108 -9.95 -10.09 -0.50
C THR A 108 -9.97 -10.22 1.02
N ASN A 109 -10.63 -9.28 1.70
CA ASN A 109 -10.85 -9.34 3.15
C ASN A 109 -11.72 -10.55 3.59
N GLU A 110 -12.49 -11.14 2.67
CA GLU A 110 -13.34 -12.32 2.94
C GLU A 110 -12.53 -13.62 3.06
N GLU A 111 -11.33 -13.66 2.49
CA GLU A 111 -10.46 -14.84 2.50
C GLU A 111 -9.85 -15.13 3.90
N GLY A 112 -9.96 -14.19 4.83
CA GLY A 112 -9.52 -14.32 6.24
C GLY A 112 -10.59 -14.88 7.19
N LEU A 113 -11.85 -14.97 6.77
CA LEU A 113 -12.95 -15.47 7.62
C LEU A 113 -13.08 -17.01 7.60
N ALA A 114 -12.24 -17.70 6.82
CA ALA A 114 -12.26 -19.15 6.65
C ALA A 114 -11.27 -19.92 7.53
N VAL A 115 -10.70 -19.32 8.59
CA VAL A 115 -9.88 -20.06 9.57
C VAL A 115 -10.50 -19.92 10.96
N GLY A 116 -11.58 -20.67 11.13
CA GLY A 116 -12.20 -20.98 12.41
C GLY A 116 -12.62 -22.44 12.44
N GLN A 117 -11.68 -23.37 12.19
CA GLN A 117 -11.87 -24.80 12.47
C GLN A 117 -10.54 -25.44 12.86
N SER A 118 -10.35 -25.63 14.17
CA SER A 118 -9.72 -26.79 14.81
C SER A 118 -10.03 -26.74 16.29
#